data_AF-A0A843RVD8-F1
#
_entry.id   AF-A0A843RVD8-F1
#
_cell.length_a   1.000
_cell.length_b   1.000
_cell.length_c   1.000
_cell.angle_alpha   90.00
_cell.angle_beta   90.00
_cell.angle_gamma   90.00
#
_symmetry.space_group_name_H-M   'P 1'
#
loop_
_entity.id
_entity.type
_entity.pdbx_description
1 polymer ?
#
loop_
_entity_poly.entity_id
_entity_poly.type
_entity_poly.pdbx_seq_one_letter_code
_entity_poly.pdbx_strand_id
1 'polypeptide(L)' 'MPLQLALGKAIRAMGVKEFAAKARMASPNVLRAIHPRHNPTHDTLNRLLKPFRLRLSLARLDAPRGRHAA' A
#
# COMPACT_ATOMS: atom_id res chain seq x y z
N MET A 1 -7.38 2.71 -9.80
CA MET A 1 -5.90 2.86 -9.88
C MET A 1 -5.26 1.90 -8.89
N PRO A 2 -4.19 1.15 -9.24
CA PRO A 2 -3.54 0.23 -8.29
C PRO A 2 -2.91 0.96 -7.09
N LEU A 3 -3.01 0.37 -5.90
CA LEU A 3 -2.50 0.95 -4.64
C LEU A 3 -1.02 1.33 -4.71
N GLN A 4 -0.17 0.45 -5.23
CA GLN A 4 1.27 0.67 -5.33
C GLN A 4 1.60 1.90 -6.19
N LEU A 5 0.85 2.11 -7.27
CA LEU A 5 1.02 3.27 -8.14
C LEU A 5 0.58 4.57 -7.44
N ALA A 6 -0.50 4.51 -6.66
CA ALA A 6 -0.98 5.64 -5.87
C ALA A 6 0.03 6.02 -4.78
N LEU A 7 0.55 5.03 -4.04
CA LEU A 7 1.65 5.20 -3.08
C LEU A 7 2.87 5.82 -3.77
N GLY A 8 3.25 5.32 -4.94
CA GLY A 8 4.36 5.87 -5.71
C GLY A 8 4.18 7.34 -6.08
N LYS A 9 2.96 7.80 -6.40
CA LYS A 9 2.69 9.22 -6.65
C LYS A 9 2.80 10.06 -5.37
N ALA A 10 2.14 9.61 -4.30
CA ALA A 10 2.16 10.31 -3.02
C ALA A 10 3.57 10.44 -2.44
N ILE A 11 4.36 9.35 -2.48
CA ILE A 11 5.73 9.31 -1.98
C ILE A 11 6.64 10.25 -2.79
N ARG A 12 6.49 10.28 -4.13
CA ARG A 12 7.26 11.21 -4.97
C ARG A 12 6.89 12.66 -4.72
N ALA A 13 5.61 12.96 -4.50
CA ALA A 13 5.13 14.31 -4.18
C ALA A 13 5.65 14.82 -2.82
N MET A 14 5.82 13.95 -1.83
CA MET A 14 6.41 14.30 -0.53
C MET A 14 7.94 14.40 -0.54
N GLY A 15 8.59 13.81 -1.55
CA GLY A 15 10.04 13.57 -1.54
C GLY A 15 10.40 12.19 -0.96
N VAL A 16 11.22 11.45 -1.70
CA VAL A 16 11.56 10.05 -1.37
C VAL A 16 12.43 9.95 -0.12
N LYS A 17 13.36 10.90 0.10
CA LYS A 17 14.28 10.88 1.24
C LYS A 17 13.53 11.19 2.55
N GLU A 18 12.65 12.17 2.48
CA GLU A 18 11.78 12.65 3.55
C GLU A 18 10.81 11.53 3.95
N PHE A 19 10.21 10.87 2.95
CA PHE A 19 9.35 9.74 3.20
C PHE A 19 10.11 8.53 3.77
N ALA A 20 11.29 8.21 3.25
CA ALA A 20 12.15 7.13 3.74
C ALA A 20 12.45 7.29 5.24
N ALA A 21 12.73 8.51 5.70
CA ALA A 21 12.91 8.83 7.11
C ALA A 21 11.62 8.56 7.92
N LYS A 22 10.46 9.04 7.46
CA LYS A 22 9.16 8.81 8.13
C LYS A 22 8.77 7.33 8.19
N ALA A 23 9.02 6.58 7.13
CA ALA A 23 8.72 5.16 7.02
C ALA A 23 9.76 4.27 7.73
N ARG A 24 10.88 4.84 8.21
CA ARG A 24 12.04 4.13 8.76
C ARG A 24 12.49 3.00 7.82
N MET A 25 12.66 3.34 6.55
CA MET A 25 13.05 2.44 5.48
C MET A 25 14.12 3.10 4.63
N ALA A 26 15.16 2.37 4.25
CA ALA A 26 16.20 2.90 3.37
C ALA A 26 15.61 3.36 2.02
N SER A 27 16.04 4.52 1.51
CA SER A 27 15.50 5.09 0.27
C SER A 27 15.53 4.14 -0.94
N PRO A 28 16.58 3.33 -1.17
CA PRO A 28 16.57 2.33 -2.24
C PRO A 28 15.44 1.30 -2.08
N ASN A 29 15.09 0.94 -0.85
CA ASN A 29 14.00 -0.01 -0.57
C ASN A 29 12.63 0.61 -0.81
N VAL A 30 12.46 1.91 -0.50
CA VAL A 30 11.24 2.66 -0.84
C VAL A 30 11.05 2.68 -2.35
N LEU A 31 12.10 3.07 -3.11
CA LEU A 31 12.05 3.12 -4.57
C LEU A 31 11.71 1.77 -5.19
N ARG A 32 12.34 0.70 -4.70
CA ARG A 32 12.03 -0.67 -5.13
C ARG A 32 10.58 -1.05 -4.85
N ALA A 33 10.08 -0.74 -3.65
CA ALA A 33 8.73 -1.10 -3.25
C ALA A 33 7.63 -0.38 -4.05
N ILE A 34 7.87 0.85 -4.51
CA ILE A 34 6.90 1.62 -5.32
C ILE A 34 7.06 1.43 -6.84
N HIS A 35 8.06 0.65 -7.27
CA HIS A 35 8.33 0.42 -8.68
C HIS A 35 7.37 -0.66 -9.23
N PRO A 36 6.66 -0.40 -10.35
CA PRO A 36 5.57 -1.26 -10.83
C PRO A 36 6.01 -2.65 -11.28
N ARG A 37 7.32 -2.86 -11.56
CA ARG A 37 7.86 -4.19 -11.89
C ARG A 37 8.12 -5.09 -10.65
N HIS A 38 7.89 -4.59 -9.44
CA HIS A 38 8.12 -5.34 -8.21
C HIS A 38 6.81 -5.60 -7.47
N ASN A 39 6.75 -6.76 -6.81
CA ASN A 39 5.63 -7.16 -5.96
C ASN A 39 6.02 -7.03 -4.48
N PRO A 40 5.72 -5.89 -3.82
CA PRO A 40 6.02 -5.70 -2.40
C PRO A 40 5.17 -6.64 -1.53
N THR A 41 5.75 -7.13 -0.44
CA THR A 41 5.00 -7.95 0.53
C THR A 41 3.90 -7.14 1.23
N HIS A 42 2.91 -7.82 1.81
CA HIS A 42 1.87 -7.19 2.62
C HIS A 42 2.47 -6.33 3.75
N ASP A 43 3.52 -6.82 4.42
CA ASP A 43 4.23 -6.07 5.47
C ASP A 43 4.95 -4.83 4.92
N THR A 44 5.53 -4.93 3.73
CA THR A 44 6.14 -3.77 3.05
C THR A 44 5.08 -2.72 2.75
N LEU A 45 3.93 -3.12 2.18
CA LEU A 45 2.82 -2.21 1.91
C LEU A 45 2.30 -1.55 3.18
N ASN A 46 2.12 -2.31 4.27
CA ASN A 46 1.72 -1.76 5.55
C ASN A 46 2.74 -0.79 6.14
N ARG A 47 4.04 -1.06 5.96
CA ARG A 47 5.10 -0.12 6.37
C ARG A 47 5.02 1.19 5.59
N LEU A 48 4.74 1.15 4.28
CA LEU A 48 4.55 2.34 3.45
C LEU A 48 3.25 3.10 3.78
N LEU A 49 2.22 2.42 4.29
CA LEU A 49 0.95 3.04 4.68
C LEU A 49 1.01 3.69 6.07
N LYS A 50 1.90 3.22 6.94
CA LYS A 50 2.02 3.68 8.32
C LYS A 50 2.22 5.21 8.47
N PRO A 51 3.04 5.91 7.66
CA PRO A 51 3.18 7.37 7.74
C PRO A 51 1.87 8.13 7.47
N PHE A 52 0.92 7.52 6.77
CA PHE A 52 -0.42 8.08 6.50
C PHE A 52 -1.45 7.66 7.54
N ARG A 53 -1.05 6.94 8.59
CA ARG A 53 -1.95 6.31 9.58
C ARG A 53 -2.95 5.34 8.94
N LEU A 54 -2.54 4.66 7.88
CA LEU A 54 -3.32 3.66 7.16
C LEU A 54 -2.73 2.25 7.36
N ARG A 55 -3.55 1.22 7.17
CA ARG A 55 -3.17 -0.20 7.19
C ARG A 55 -4.08 -1.00 6.26
N LEU A 56 -3.54 -2.01 5.59
CA LEU A 56 -4.34 -3.03 4.89
C LEU A 56 -5.02 -3.93 5.92
N SER A 57 -6.30 -4.17 5.72
CA SER A 57 -7.09 -5.15 6.45
C SER A 57 -7.85 -6.02 5.47
N LEU A 58 -8.15 -7.23 5.89
CA LEU A 58 -9.09 -8.08 5.18
C LEU A 58 -10.51 -7.67 5.59
N ALA A 59 -11.35 -7.41 4.61
CA ALA A 59 -12.78 -7.32 4.81
C ALA A 59 -13.39 -8.70 4.52
N ARG A 60 -14.33 -9.14 5.37
CA ARG A 60 -15.16 -10.30 5.03
C ARG A 60 -16.00 -9.91 3.82
N LEU A 61 -15.98 -10.74 2.80
CA LEU A 61 -16.96 -10.66 1.72
C LEU A 61 -18.21 -11.38 2.21
N ASP A 62 -19.30 -10.65 2.42
CA ASP A 62 -20.57 -11.27 2.72
C ASP A 62 -21.03 -12.10 1.51
N ALA A 63 -21.53 -13.31 1.77
CA ALA A 63 -22.05 -14.16 0.71
C ALA A 63 -23.15 -13.40 -0.07
N PRO A 64 -23.23 -13.56 -1.41
CA PRO A 64 -24.35 -13.01 -2.15
C PRO A 64 -25.64 -13.54 -1.50
N ARG A 65 -26.56 -12.64 -1.11
CA ARG A 65 -27.88 -13.03 -0.61
C ARG A 65 -28.47 -14.02 -1.61
N GLY A 66 -28.50 -15.30 -1.24
CA GLY A 66 -29.13 -16.33 -2.06
C GLY A 66 -30.54 -15.86 -2.35
N ARG A 67 -30.90 -15.80 -3.64
CA ARG A 67 -32.31 -15.68 -4.02
C ARG A 67 -33.03 -16.83 -3.33
N HIS A 68 -33.87 -16.50 -2.36
CA HIS A 68 -34.88 -17.40 -1.85
C HIS A 68 -35.76 -17.76 -3.06
N ALA A 69 -35.58 -18.95 -3.62
CA ALA A 69 -36.55 -19.52 -4.52
C ALA A 69 -37.71 -19.98 -3.63
N ALA A 70 -38.88 -19.41 -3.88
CA ALA A 70 -40.14 -19.73 -3.22
C ALA A 70 -40.64 -21.12 -3.63
#